data_AF-A0A5J4Q2G2-F1
#
_entry.id   AF-A0A5J4Q2G2-F1
#
_cell.length_a   1.000
_cell.length_b   1.000
_cell.length_c   1.000
_cell.angle_alpha   90.00
_cell.angle_beta   90.00
_cell.angle_gamma   90.00
#
_symmetry.space_group_name_H-M   'P 1'
#
loop_
_entity.id
_entity.type
_entity.pdbx_description
1 polymer ?
#
loop_
_entity_poly.entity_id
_entity_poly.type
_entity_poly.pdbx_seq_one_letter_code
_entity_poly.pdbx_strand_id
1 'polypeptide(L)'
;MIALPCQVINDKNNPIEVVYIWELSRLSRKQTTLHKVKQFLIERGINLVCLSPSFCLLNSNGTINESGELIFSLFGTLSESEMRNKKARFARAKKANASVGRYSGGYVKYSYSIDSNGYHIINEDQAETVKLIFDLYLSTLSYSGVANELINRGYDMTSGKVLNILKSEEYCGEKVKEKSGNLRVYPQIISKDMFNKVKVQTQKNIKHTTKAKNIYFCSKLIKCPICGSFHVGSATNNKYYCYKSKINEKIIGRKKCSNNQTIDANYLDSIVWNSAFMYNTVYMYKQTKEDIEMYKKEIVLLNQKIKSVDKNINNIHAQIERADEVYIRKGKKEKYDNEVKKYGIVKLIWKYYLCLQKVMNCPRCGSLNYRKDGFVNSRQRYECK
;
A
#
# COMPACT_ATOMS: atom_id res chain seq x y z
N MET A 1 -21.45 -43.34 10.58
CA MET A 1 -20.05 -43.27 11.05
C MET A 1 -19.49 -41.91 10.66
N ILE A 2 -19.59 -40.93 11.57
CA ILE A 2 -19.12 -39.57 11.34
C ILE A 2 -17.68 -39.51 11.84
N ALA A 3 -16.76 -39.15 10.95
CA ALA A 3 -15.38 -38.82 11.29
C ALA A 3 -15.37 -37.57 12.19
N LEU A 4 -15.20 -37.76 13.49
CA LEU A 4 -14.94 -36.67 14.41
C LEU A 4 -13.42 -36.46 14.55
N PRO A 5 -12.92 -35.22 14.46
CA PRO A 5 -11.56 -34.89 14.84
C PRO A 5 -11.41 -35.21 16.34
N CYS A 6 -10.37 -35.95 16.73
CA CYS A 6 -10.13 -36.41 18.10
C CYS A 6 -10.43 -35.32 19.15
N GLN A 7 -11.61 -35.39 19.76
CA GLN A 7 -11.94 -34.72 21.01
C GLN A 7 -11.84 -35.80 22.09
N VAL A 8 -10.86 -35.66 22.97
CA VAL A 8 -10.86 -36.41 24.23
C VAL A 8 -11.92 -35.74 25.10
N ILE A 9 -13.13 -36.29 25.08
CA ILE A 9 -14.25 -35.84 25.91
C ILE A 9 -13.94 -36.35 27.32
N ASN A 10 -13.58 -35.45 28.22
CA ASN A 10 -13.35 -35.78 29.63
C ASN A 10 -14.72 -35.82 30.34
N ASP A 11 -15.41 -36.95 30.22
CA ASP A 11 -16.66 -37.18 30.92
C ASP A 11 -16.34 -37.64 32.36
N LYS A 12 -16.60 -36.79 33.35
CA LYS A 12 -16.26 -37.03 34.76
C LYS A 12 -16.99 -38.24 35.37
N ASN A 13 -17.96 -38.80 34.67
CA ASN A 13 -18.82 -39.89 35.16
C ASN A 13 -18.51 -41.26 34.53
N ASN A 14 -17.60 -41.37 33.57
CA ASN A 14 -17.15 -42.64 33.01
C ASN A 14 -15.64 -42.57 32.66
N PRO A 15 -14.76 -43.30 33.38
CA PRO A 15 -13.34 -43.32 33.04
C PRO A 15 -13.15 -43.98 31.66
N ILE A 16 -12.44 -43.30 30.76
CA ILE A 16 -12.07 -43.87 29.46
C ILE A 16 -10.99 -44.92 29.68
N GLU A 17 -11.28 -46.18 29.40
CA GLU A 17 -10.33 -47.29 29.58
C GLU A 17 -9.50 -47.56 28.31
N VAL A 18 -10.07 -47.34 27.12
CA VAL A 18 -9.43 -47.68 25.84
C VAL A 18 -9.69 -46.61 24.78
N VAL A 19 -8.66 -46.28 24.00
CA VAL A 19 -8.71 -45.39 22.84
C VAL A 19 -8.39 -46.19 21.57
N TYR A 20 -9.28 -46.13 20.59
CA TYR A 20 -9.08 -46.77 19.28
C TYR A 20 -8.68 -45.74 18.23
N ILE A 21 -7.65 -46.07 17.45
CA ILE A 21 -7.20 -45.27 16.31
C ILE A 21 -7.01 -46.16 15.08
N TRP A 22 -7.31 -45.62 13.90
CA TRP A 22 -7.02 -46.34 12.66
C TRP A 22 -5.51 -46.40 12.38
N GLU A 23 -4.82 -45.27 12.54
CA GLU A 23 -3.39 -45.14 12.27
C GLU A 23 -2.77 -44.11 13.23
N LEU A 24 -1.49 -44.29 13.59
CA LEU A 24 -0.74 -43.40 14.49
C LEU A 24 -0.68 -41.95 14.01
N SER A 25 -0.72 -41.72 12.70
CA SER A 25 -0.68 -40.37 12.10
C SER A 25 -1.90 -39.51 12.47
N ARG A 26 -2.99 -40.12 12.98
CA ARG A 26 -4.21 -39.43 13.46
C ARG A 26 -4.05 -38.81 14.85
N LEU A 27 -3.16 -39.36 15.69
CA LEU A 27 -2.87 -38.80 17.01
C LEU A 27 -2.05 -37.51 16.87
N SER A 28 -0.93 -37.57 16.16
CA SER A 28 -0.15 -36.38 15.82
C SER A 28 0.91 -36.68 14.76
N ARG A 29 1.26 -35.64 13.99
CA ARG A 29 2.38 -35.65 13.04
C ARG A 29 3.70 -35.17 13.66
N LYS A 30 3.71 -34.79 14.94
CA LYS A 30 4.90 -34.34 15.68
C LYS A 30 5.28 -35.38 16.75
N GLN A 31 6.53 -35.84 16.72
CA GLN A 31 7.05 -36.84 17.66
C GLN A 31 6.92 -36.41 19.13
N THR A 32 7.17 -35.12 19.42
CA THR A 32 7.03 -34.57 20.79
C THR A 32 5.59 -34.61 21.29
N THR A 33 4.60 -34.42 20.41
CA THR A 33 3.18 -34.54 20.78
C THR A 33 2.78 -36.00 20.93
N LEU A 34 3.26 -36.89 20.06
CA LEU A 34 3.02 -38.34 20.19
C LEU A 34 3.54 -38.87 21.53
N HIS A 35 4.78 -38.51 21.92
CA HIS A 35 5.33 -38.90 23.21
C HIS A 35 4.53 -38.35 24.39
N LYS A 36 4.09 -37.09 24.33
CA LYS A 36 3.23 -36.50 25.38
C LYS A 36 1.90 -37.23 25.53
N VAL A 37 1.26 -37.57 24.40
CA VAL A 37 -0.02 -38.29 24.42
C VAL A 37 0.19 -39.71 24.94
N LYS A 38 1.24 -40.40 24.51
CA LYS A 38 1.61 -41.71 25.03
C LYS A 38 1.83 -41.69 26.54
N GLN A 39 2.62 -40.75 27.04
CA GLN A 39 2.89 -40.62 28.47
C GLN A 39 1.60 -40.34 29.26
N PHE A 40 0.75 -39.45 28.75
CA PHE A 40 -0.57 -39.17 29.31
C PHE A 40 -1.47 -40.42 29.42
N LEU A 41 -1.45 -41.29 28.40
CA LEU A 41 -2.23 -42.53 28.36
C LEU A 41 -1.69 -43.57 29.36
N ILE A 42 -0.37 -43.74 29.42
CA ILE A 42 0.30 -44.67 30.35
C ILE A 42 0.05 -44.23 31.81
N GLU A 43 0.22 -42.94 32.14
CA GLU A 43 0.02 -42.40 33.49
C GLU A 43 -1.42 -42.58 34.01
N ARG A 44 -2.40 -42.71 33.10
CA ARG A 44 -3.82 -42.91 33.42
C ARG A 44 -4.29 -44.36 33.26
N GLY A 45 -3.40 -45.28 32.86
CA GLY A 45 -3.76 -46.67 32.60
C GLY A 45 -4.71 -46.85 31.41
N ILE A 46 -4.75 -45.90 30.48
CA ILE A 46 -5.65 -45.93 29.31
C ILE A 46 -4.94 -46.68 28.18
N ASN A 47 -5.53 -47.77 27.70
CA ASN A 47 -4.94 -48.53 26.60
C ASN A 47 -5.15 -47.82 25.26
N LEU A 48 -4.14 -47.83 24.40
CA LEU A 48 -4.24 -47.35 23.02
C LEU A 48 -4.19 -48.53 22.07
N VAL A 49 -5.25 -48.71 21.29
CA VAL A 49 -5.36 -49.75 20.25
C VAL A 49 -5.27 -49.10 18.88
N CYS A 50 -4.24 -49.43 18.12
CA CYS A 50 -4.11 -49.05 16.72
C CYS A 50 -4.57 -50.21 15.83
N LEU A 51 -5.30 -49.90 14.76
CA LEU A 51 -5.80 -50.90 13.81
C LEU A 51 -4.83 -51.12 12.64
N SER A 52 -4.02 -50.11 12.27
CA SER A 52 -3.08 -50.17 11.15
C SER A 52 -1.82 -49.33 11.40
N PRO A 53 -0.65 -49.96 11.64
CA PRO A 53 -0.48 -51.39 11.94
C PRO A 53 -1.21 -51.78 13.23
N SER A 54 -1.64 -53.03 13.34
CA SER A 54 -2.33 -53.49 14.55
C SER A 54 -1.36 -53.63 15.73
N PHE A 55 -1.59 -52.86 16.80
CA PHE A 55 -0.87 -53.01 18.07
C PHE A 55 -1.66 -52.41 19.24
N CYS A 56 -1.34 -52.86 20.45
CA CYS A 56 -1.84 -52.29 21.70
C CYS A 56 -0.66 -51.69 22.48
N LEU A 57 -0.84 -50.52 23.10
CA LEU A 57 0.20 -49.87 23.91
C LEU A 57 0.35 -50.51 25.30
N LEU A 58 -0.75 -50.97 25.90
CA LEU A 58 -0.77 -51.66 27.19
C LEU A 58 -1.22 -53.12 27.02
N ASN A 59 -0.70 -53.98 27.89
CA ASN A 59 -1.14 -55.36 28.07
C ASN A 59 -2.43 -55.41 28.90
N SER A 60 -3.10 -56.57 28.93
CA SER A 60 -4.33 -56.78 29.72
C SER A 60 -4.17 -56.54 31.24
N ASN A 61 -2.94 -56.60 31.74
CA ASN A 61 -2.58 -56.33 33.14
C ASN A 61 -2.15 -54.87 33.40
N GLY A 62 -2.33 -53.96 32.43
CA GLY A 62 -1.98 -52.53 32.56
C GLY A 62 -0.48 -52.22 32.41
N THR A 63 0.38 -53.21 32.19
CA THR A 63 1.81 -52.99 31.92
C THR A 63 2.04 -52.58 30.45
N ILE A 64 3.16 -51.91 30.17
CA ILE A 64 3.52 -51.51 28.80
C ILE A 64 3.76 -52.76 27.94
N ASN A 65 3.15 -52.79 26.76
CA ASN A 65 3.44 -53.82 25.77
C ASN A 65 4.72 -53.45 25.01
N GLU A 66 5.80 -54.21 25.19
CA GLU A 66 7.09 -53.94 24.56
C GLU A 66 7.03 -53.91 23.02
N SER A 67 6.23 -54.79 22.41
CA SER A 67 6.06 -54.82 20.95
C SER A 67 5.28 -53.58 20.46
N GLY A 68 4.21 -53.21 21.16
CA GLY A 68 3.45 -51.99 20.86
C GLY A 68 4.26 -50.72 21.05
N GLU A 69 5.13 -50.70 22.06
CA GLU A 69 6.06 -49.61 22.36
C GLU A 69 7.12 -49.41 21.26
N LEU A 70 7.69 -50.51 20.77
CA LEU A 70 8.63 -50.51 19.63
C LEU A 70 7.94 -50.02 18.35
N ILE A 71 6.74 -50.53 18.06
CA ILE A 71 5.94 -50.10 16.90
C ILE A 71 5.62 -48.61 17.00
N PHE A 72 5.16 -48.13 18.17
CA PHE A 72 4.86 -46.72 18.39
C PHE A 72 6.08 -45.82 18.12
N SER A 73 7.23 -46.19 18.66
CA SER A 73 8.48 -45.42 18.55
C SER A 73 9.02 -45.41 17.12
N LEU A 74 8.99 -46.56 16.43
CA LEU A 74 9.40 -46.69 15.04
C LEU A 74 8.50 -45.85 14.12
N PHE A 75 7.18 -45.93 14.27
CA PHE A 75 6.23 -45.17 13.44
C PHE A 75 6.29 -43.66 13.68
N GLY A 76 6.52 -43.23 14.93
CA GLY A 76 6.76 -41.84 15.25
C GLY A 76 8.00 -41.31 14.50
N THR A 77 9.07 -42.09 14.50
CA THR A 77 10.34 -41.77 13.82
C THR A 77 10.20 -41.77 12.29
N LEU A 78 9.52 -42.77 11.72
CA LEU A 78 9.24 -42.87 10.29
C LEU A 78 8.38 -41.70 9.79
N SER A 79 7.30 -41.37 10.52
CA SER A 79 6.41 -40.25 10.17
C SER A 79 7.15 -38.92 10.16
N GLU A 80 8.06 -38.71 11.11
CA GLU A 80 8.90 -37.51 11.13
C GLU A 80 9.91 -37.49 9.99
N SER A 81 10.57 -38.62 9.70
CA SER A 81 11.48 -38.76 8.56
C SER A 81 10.76 -38.46 7.24
N GLU A 82 9.57 -39.03 7.04
CA GLU A 82 8.73 -38.73 5.89
C GLU A 82 8.35 -37.25 5.81
N MET A 83 7.97 -36.64 6.93
CA MET A 83 7.59 -35.23 6.96
C MET A 83 8.78 -34.32 6.63
N ARG A 84 9.97 -34.63 7.16
CA ARG A 84 11.22 -33.93 6.83
C ARG A 84 11.54 -34.08 5.34
N ASN A 85 11.43 -35.29 4.80
CA ASN A 85 11.65 -35.58 3.39
C ASN A 85 10.62 -34.87 2.49
N LYS A 86 9.34 -34.89 2.85
CA LYS A 86 8.27 -34.14 2.18
C LYS A 86 8.59 -32.65 2.18
N LYS A 87 8.90 -32.05 3.34
CA LYS A 87 9.26 -30.63 3.45
C LYS A 87 10.47 -30.27 2.58
N ALA A 88 11.52 -31.09 2.57
CA ALA A 88 12.69 -30.90 1.73
C ALA A 88 12.36 -31.02 0.23
N ARG A 89 11.50 -31.97 -0.17
CA ARG A 89 11.00 -32.10 -1.55
C ARG A 89 10.16 -30.88 -1.96
N PHE A 90 9.23 -30.43 -1.12
CA PHE A 90 8.43 -29.23 -1.38
C PHE A 90 9.29 -27.97 -1.50
N ALA A 91 10.30 -27.82 -0.64
CA ALA A 91 11.23 -26.69 -0.74
C ALA A 91 12.01 -26.70 -2.07
N ARG A 92 12.50 -27.88 -2.49
CA ARG A 92 13.16 -28.05 -3.80
C ARG A 92 12.23 -27.75 -4.96
N ALA A 93 11.00 -28.29 -4.94
CA ALA A 93 9.99 -28.03 -5.97
C ALA A 93 9.64 -26.54 -6.05
N LYS A 94 9.45 -25.87 -4.90
CA LYS A 94 9.15 -24.44 -4.85
C LYS A 94 10.30 -23.60 -5.42
N LYS A 95 11.55 -23.98 -5.12
CA LYS A 95 12.75 -23.33 -5.67
C LYS A 95 12.84 -23.51 -7.19
N ALA A 96 12.63 -24.73 -7.69
CA ALA A 96 12.62 -25.03 -9.13
C ALA A 96 11.52 -24.25 -9.86
N ASN A 97 10.30 -24.25 -9.32
CA ASN A 97 9.18 -23.49 -9.87
C ASN A 97 9.47 -21.99 -9.88
N ALA A 98 10.04 -21.43 -8.81
CA ALA A 98 10.42 -20.03 -8.77
C ALA A 98 11.42 -19.67 -9.87
N SER A 99 12.46 -20.50 -10.08
CA SER A 99 13.48 -20.22 -11.10
C SER A 99 12.95 -20.19 -12.53
N VAL A 100 11.85 -20.88 -12.81
CA VAL A 100 11.17 -20.89 -14.11
C VAL A 100 9.93 -19.98 -14.16
N GLY A 101 9.70 -19.17 -13.12
CA GLY A 101 8.55 -18.25 -13.06
C GLY A 101 7.19 -18.92 -12.86
N ARG A 102 7.15 -20.21 -12.50
CA ARG A 102 5.90 -20.94 -12.24
C ARG A 102 5.34 -20.61 -10.86
N TYR A 103 4.06 -20.29 -10.80
CA TYR A 103 3.34 -19.94 -9.58
C TYR A 103 3.22 -21.16 -8.65
N SER A 104 3.47 -20.93 -7.37
CA SER A 104 3.51 -21.98 -6.34
C SER A 104 2.55 -21.67 -5.18
N GLY A 105 1.46 -20.95 -5.45
CA GLY A 105 0.47 -20.52 -4.47
C GLY A 105 0.77 -19.17 -3.79
N GLY A 106 -0.26 -18.56 -3.19
CA GLY A 106 -0.19 -17.29 -2.46
C GLY A 106 -0.83 -16.11 -3.21
N TYR A 107 -0.49 -14.89 -2.81
CA TYR A 107 -1.02 -13.67 -3.44
C TYR A 107 -0.40 -13.48 -4.84
N VAL A 108 -1.25 -13.23 -5.86
CA VAL A 108 -0.81 -12.85 -7.20
C VAL A 108 -0.60 -11.34 -7.23
N LYS A 109 0.58 -10.91 -7.67
CA LYS A 109 0.95 -9.49 -7.71
C LYS A 109 0.09 -8.74 -8.73
N TYR A 110 -0.22 -7.48 -8.42
CA TYR A 110 -0.93 -6.56 -9.33
C TYR A 110 -0.27 -6.53 -10.71
N SER A 111 -1.07 -6.36 -11.77
CA SER A 111 -0.70 -6.46 -13.19
C SER A 111 -0.22 -7.82 -13.69
N TYR A 112 -0.36 -8.86 -12.89
CA TYR A 112 -0.14 -10.24 -13.33
C TYR A 112 -1.38 -11.10 -13.08
N SER A 113 -1.51 -12.13 -13.91
CA SER A 113 -2.49 -13.21 -13.77
C SER A 113 -1.79 -14.55 -13.93
N ILE A 114 -2.48 -15.66 -13.66
CA ILE A 114 -1.93 -17.01 -13.79
C ILE A 114 -2.62 -17.69 -14.96
N ASP A 115 -1.83 -18.23 -15.90
CA ASP A 115 -2.37 -19.01 -17.01
C ASP A 115 -2.79 -20.43 -16.58
N SER A 116 -3.36 -21.19 -17.51
CA SER A 116 -3.76 -22.59 -17.28
C SER A 116 -2.59 -23.51 -16.91
N ASN A 117 -1.37 -23.17 -17.31
CA ASN A 117 -0.15 -23.94 -17.05
C ASN A 117 0.49 -23.58 -15.68
N GLY A 118 -0.01 -22.54 -15.02
CA GLY A 118 0.47 -22.05 -13.74
C GLY A 118 1.62 -21.05 -13.84
N TYR A 119 1.79 -20.36 -14.96
CA TYR A 119 2.80 -19.31 -15.16
C TYR A 119 2.20 -17.92 -14.98
N HIS A 120 3.04 -16.98 -14.54
CA HIS A 120 2.67 -15.56 -14.49
C HIS A 120 2.56 -15.00 -15.91
N ILE A 121 1.42 -14.40 -16.23
CA ILE A 121 1.16 -13.66 -17.47
C ILE A 121 0.82 -12.22 -17.15
N ILE A 122 1.09 -11.30 -18.07
CA ILE A 122 0.79 -9.88 -17.91
C ILE A 122 -0.71 -9.64 -18.09
N ASN A 123 -1.31 -8.87 -17.20
CA ASN A 123 -2.63 -8.29 -17.43
C ASN A 123 -2.42 -6.89 -18.02
N GLU A 124 -2.71 -6.73 -19.31
CA GLU A 124 -2.35 -5.53 -20.08
C GLU A 124 -2.99 -4.24 -19.50
N ASP A 125 -4.28 -4.26 -19.14
CA ASP A 125 -4.97 -3.08 -18.57
C ASP A 125 -4.29 -2.59 -17.28
N GLN A 126 -3.94 -3.53 -16.41
CA GLN A 126 -3.25 -3.22 -15.16
C GLN A 126 -1.77 -2.88 -15.41
N ALA A 127 -1.14 -3.44 -16.44
CA ALA A 127 0.24 -3.16 -16.81
C ALA A 127 0.40 -1.74 -17.36
N GLU A 128 -0.57 -1.23 -18.13
CA GLU A 128 -0.62 0.17 -18.52
C GLU A 128 -0.70 1.10 -17.30
N THR A 129 -1.52 0.73 -16.31
CA THR A 129 -1.61 1.46 -15.04
C THR A 129 -0.26 1.48 -14.31
N VAL A 130 0.48 0.36 -14.31
CA VAL A 130 1.84 0.29 -13.74
C VAL A 130 2.79 1.22 -14.51
N LYS A 131 2.80 1.20 -15.84
CA LYS A 131 3.63 2.12 -16.65
C LYS A 131 3.33 3.58 -16.33
N LEU A 132 2.05 3.95 -16.29
CA LEU A 132 1.59 5.29 -15.93
C LEU A 132 2.06 5.70 -14.52
N ILE A 133 2.02 4.80 -13.53
CA ILE A 133 2.52 5.07 -12.17
C ILE A 133 4.01 5.44 -12.20
N PHE A 134 4.82 4.70 -12.94
CA PHE A 134 6.26 4.97 -13.07
C PHE A 134 6.51 6.32 -13.75
N ASP A 135 5.79 6.63 -14.82
CA ASP A 135 5.89 7.91 -15.54
C ASP A 135 5.50 9.11 -14.65
N LEU A 136 4.33 9.04 -13.99
CA LEU A 136 3.84 10.09 -13.10
C LEU A 136 4.77 10.34 -11.92
N TYR A 137 5.40 9.29 -11.38
CA TYR A 137 6.38 9.47 -10.31
C TYR A 137 7.66 10.17 -10.81
N LEU A 138 8.11 9.85 -12.02
CA LEU A 138 9.27 10.50 -12.63
C LEU A 138 8.98 11.96 -13.04
N SER A 139 7.73 12.33 -13.30
CA SER A 139 7.29 13.70 -13.55
C SER A 139 7.19 14.58 -12.29
N THR A 140 7.87 14.22 -11.19
CA THR A 140 8.00 14.94 -9.91
C THR A 140 6.84 14.86 -8.91
N LEU A 141 5.84 14.00 -9.13
CA LEU A 141 4.77 13.80 -8.15
C LEU A 141 5.24 12.96 -6.94
N SER A 142 4.74 13.30 -5.75
CA SER A 142 4.90 12.45 -4.55
C SER A 142 4.05 11.18 -4.66
N TYR A 143 4.29 10.15 -3.84
CA TYR A 143 3.46 8.93 -3.84
C TYR A 143 1.96 9.24 -3.68
N SER A 144 1.62 10.19 -2.81
CA SER A 144 0.24 10.65 -2.62
C SER A 144 -0.26 11.48 -3.80
N GLY A 145 0.62 12.27 -4.43
CA GLY A 145 0.28 13.00 -5.66
C GLY A 145 -0.08 12.05 -6.80
N VAL A 146 0.72 11.00 -7.02
CA VAL A 146 0.45 9.97 -8.02
C VAL A 146 -0.86 9.24 -7.72
N ALA A 147 -1.12 8.87 -6.46
CA ALA A 147 -2.38 8.22 -6.08
C ALA A 147 -3.60 9.12 -6.32
N ASN A 148 -3.53 10.39 -5.93
CA ASN A 148 -4.62 11.36 -6.16
C ASN A 148 -4.87 11.59 -7.66
N GLU A 149 -3.81 11.69 -8.46
CA GLU A 149 -3.93 11.84 -9.91
C GLU A 149 -4.60 10.62 -10.55
N LEU A 150 -4.27 9.41 -10.09
CA LEU A 150 -4.92 8.18 -10.56
C LEU A 150 -6.39 8.10 -10.13
N ILE A 151 -6.72 8.51 -8.90
CA ILE A 151 -8.11 8.60 -8.43
C ILE A 151 -8.90 9.60 -9.28
N ASN A 152 -8.32 10.76 -9.59
CA ASN A 152 -8.96 11.77 -10.46
C ASN A 152 -9.20 11.26 -11.89
N ARG A 153 -8.37 10.32 -12.37
CA ARG A 153 -8.53 9.63 -13.66
C ARG A 153 -9.48 8.43 -13.61
N GLY A 154 -10.05 8.12 -12.44
CA GLY A 154 -11.03 7.05 -12.25
C GLY A 154 -10.45 5.69 -11.83
N TYR A 155 -9.17 5.62 -11.45
CA TYR A 155 -8.55 4.37 -10.97
C TYR A 155 -8.68 4.21 -9.45
N ASP A 156 -8.96 2.99 -8.97
CA ASP A 156 -8.90 2.65 -7.54
C ASP A 156 -7.44 2.42 -7.09
N MET A 157 -6.79 3.49 -6.65
CA MET A 157 -5.40 3.46 -6.22
C MET A 157 -5.19 4.17 -4.89
N THR A 158 -4.42 3.56 -3.99
CA THR A 158 -4.00 4.17 -2.72
C THR A 158 -2.51 4.47 -2.73
N SER A 159 -2.05 5.45 -1.95
CA SER A 159 -0.63 5.78 -1.83
C SER A 159 0.23 4.57 -1.41
N GLY A 160 -0.34 3.66 -0.61
CA GLY A 160 0.31 2.41 -0.22
C GLY A 160 0.47 1.42 -1.39
N LYS A 161 -0.55 1.27 -2.25
CA LYS A 161 -0.47 0.47 -3.48
C LYS A 161 0.59 1.05 -4.42
N VAL A 162 0.59 2.37 -4.65
CA VAL A 162 1.60 3.07 -5.48
C VAL A 162 3.02 2.82 -4.96
N LEU A 163 3.24 2.99 -3.65
CA LEU A 163 4.54 2.75 -3.03
C LEU A 163 5.03 1.31 -3.24
N ASN A 164 4.15 0.33 -3.09
CA ASN A 164 4.48 -1.08 -3.28
C ASN A 164 4.81 -1.37 -4.74
N ILE A 165 4.10 -0.75 -5.69
CA ILE A 165 4.36 -0.89 -7.13
C ILE A 165 5.74 -0.33 -7.49
N LEU A 166 6.04 0.91 -7.09
CA LEU A 166 7.32 1.57 -7.39
C LEU A 166 8.53 0.88 -6.74
N LYS A 167 8.34 0.17 -5.63
CA LYS A 167 9.41 -0.60 -4.95
C LYS A 167 9.64 -1.99 -5.52
N SER A 168 8.71 -2.51 -6.32
CA SER A 168 8.73 -3.90 -6.77
C SER A 168 9.70 -4.08 -7.94
N GLU A 169 10.87 -4.67 -7.68
CA GLU A 169 11.86 -5.04 -8.72
C GLU A 169 11.31 -6.13 -9.67
N GLU A 170 10.22 -6.81 -9.29
CA GLU A 170 9.60 -7.89 -10.06
C GLU A 170 9.01 -7.42 -11.40
N TYR A 171 8.74 -6.13 -11.59
CA TYR A 171 8.26 -5.60 -12.88
C TYR A 171 9.36 -5.50 -13.95
N CYS A 172 10.63 -5.70 -13.58
CA CYS A 172 11.77 -5.52 -14.47
C CYS A 172 12.10 -6.75 -15.34
N GLY A 173 11.47 -7.90 -15.09
CA GLY A 173 11.78 -9.14 -15.80
C GLY A 173 13.00 -9.92 -15.28
N GLU A 174 13.74 -9.38 -14.30
CA GLU A 174 14.93 -10.01 -13.75
C GLU A 174 14.60 -11.03 -12.64
N LYS A 175 15.58 -11.87 -12.30
CA LYS A 175 15.49 -12.78 -11.14
C LYS A 175 15.49 -11.97 -9.85
N VAL A 176 14.35 -11.91 -9.17
CA VAL A 176 14.20 -11.22 -7.89
C VAL A 176 14.22 -12.22 -6.74
N LYS A 177 14.94 -11.87 -5.66
CA LYS A 177 14.99 -12.67 -4.44
C LYS A 177 13.72 -12.44 -3.61
N GLU A 178 12.91 -13.48 -3.46
CA GLU A 178 11.77 -13.47 -2.56
C GLU A 178 12.21 -13.43 -1.10
N LYS A 179 11.27 -13.08 -0.19
CA LYS A 179 11.44 -13.26 1.26
C LYS A 179 11.78 -14.71 1.65
N SER A 180 11.33 -15.67 0.85
CA SER A 180 11.61 -17.10 1.03
C SER A 180 13.08 -17.48 0.71
N GLY A 181 13.85 -16.56 0.13
CA GLY A 181 15.21 -16.78 -0.35
C GLY A 181 15.29 -17.35 -1.78
N ASN A 182 14.17 -17.72 -2.38
CA ASN A 182 14.11 -18.20 -3.76
C ASN A 182 14.26 -17.05 -4.77
N LEU A 183 14.86 -17.34 -5.92
CA LEU A 183 14.94 -16.42 -7.05
C LEU A 183 13.77 -16.69 -7.99
N ARG A 184 12.93 -15.67 -8.23
CA ARG A 184 11.76 -15.75 -9.10
C ARG A 184 11.86 -14.79 -10.28
N VAL A 185 11.41 -15.24 -11.43
CA VAL A 185 11.28 -14.43 -12.65
C VAL A 185 9.80 -14.13 -12.89
N TYR A 186 9.50 -12.91 -13.33
CA TYR A 186 8.19 -12.47 -13.80
C TYR A 186 8.34 -11.93 -15.23
N PRO A 187 7.28 -11.91 -16.04
CA PRO A 187 7.29 -11.20 -17.32
C PRO A 187 7.62 -9.71 -17.13
N GLN A 188 8.35 -9.11 -18.06
CA GLN A 188 8.76 -7.72 -17.94
C GLN A 188 7.62 -6.75 -18.29
N ILE A 189 7.39 -5.73 -17.45
CA ILE A 189 6.46 -4.62 -17.71
C ILE A 189 7.22 -3.29 -17.85
N ILE A 190 8.29 -3.11 -17.06
CA ILE A 190 9.08 -1.89 -16.98
C ILE A 190 10.55 -2.22 -17.28
N SER A 191 11.27 -1.29 -17.92
CA SER A 191 12.72 -1.45 -18.15
C SER A 191 13.51 -1.26 -16.86
N LYS A 192 14.66 -1.96 -16.75
CA LYS A 192 15.54 -1.82 -15.58
C LYS A 192 16.02 -0.38 -15.39
N ASP A 193 16.26 0.34 -16.49
CA ASP A 193 16.67 1.73 -16.46
C ASP A 193 15.62 2.65 -15.87
N MET A 194 14.35 2.46 -16.25
CA MET A 194 13.23 3.22 -15.69
C MET A 194 13.09 2.97 -14.19
N PHE A 195 13.21 1.70 -13.77
CA PHE A 195 13.20 1.34 -12.35
C PHE A 195 14.37 1.98 -11.58
N ASN A 196 15.57 1.97 -12.15
CA ASN A 196 16.75 2.59 -11.54
C ASN A 196 16.57 4.11 -11.40
N LYS A 197 15.99 4.79 -12.39
CA LYS A 197 15.65 6.23 -12.29
C LYS A 197 14.70 6.49 -11.12
N VAL A 198 13.66 5.68 -10.95
CA VAL A 198 12.73 5.76 -9.81
C VAL A 198 13.46 5.55 -8.49
N LYS A 199 14.35 4.55 -8.40
CA LYS A 199 15.13 4.26 -7.18
C LYS A 199 16.01 5.44 -6.76
N VAL A 200 16.69 6.07 -7.73
CA VAL A 200 17.50 7.28 -7.49
C VAL A 200 16.62 8.44 -7.01
N GLN A 201 15.48 8.67 -7.67
CA GLN A 201 14.53 9.72 -7.27
C GLN A 201 13.97 9.48 -5.86
N THR A 202 13.62 8.24 -5.53
CA THR A 202 13.18 7.85 -4.19
C THR A 202 14.25 8.13 -3.13
N GLN A 203 15.51 7.80 -3.39
CA GLN A 203 16.61 8.06 -2.45
C GLN A 203 16.81 9.55 -2.17
N LYS A 204 16.68 10.41 -3.20
CA LYS A 204 16.73 11.87 -3.03
C LYS A 204 15.55 12.40 -2.19
N ASN A 205 14.38 11.79 -2.34
CA ASN A 205 13.16 12.20 -1.64
C ASN A 205 13.05 11.68 -0.20
N ILE A 206 14.03 10.90 0.30
CA ILE A 206 14.07 10.49 1.70
C ILE A 206 14.37 11.74 2.56
N LYS A 207 13.31 12.36 3.08
CA LYS A 207 13.44 13.39 4.10
C LYS A 207 13.85 12.72 5.41
N HIS A 208 15.07 12.97 5.87
CA HIS A 208 15.51 12.61 7.23
C HIS A 208 14.82 13.53 8.26
N THR A 209 13.52 13.35 8.46
CA THR A 209 12.82 14.03 9.56
C THR A 209 13.20 13.34 10.87
N THR A 210 13.94 14.04 11.72
CA THR A 210 14.25 13.56 13.07
C THR A 210 12.97 13.47 13.89
N LYS A 211 12.64 12.29 14.44
CA LYS A 211 11.52 12.06 15.38
C LYS A 211 11.75 12.71 16.77
N ALA A 212 12.54 13.78 16.84
CA ALA A 212 12.89 14.42 18.10
C ALA A 212 11.66 15.16 18.64
N LYS A 213 11.30 14.94 19.91
CA LYS A 213 10.21 15.65 20.60
C LYS A 213 10.49 17.14 20.72
N ASN A 214 11.76 17.52 20.84
CA ASN A 214 12.21 18.91 20.90
C ASN A 214 12.94 19.27 19.61
N ILE A 215 12.53 20.35 18.97
CA ILE A 215 13.14 20.87 17.75
C ILE A 215 14.11 21.98 18.15
N TYR A 216 15.35 21.82 17.70
CA TYR A 216 16.46 22.75 17.93
C TYR A 216 16.91 23.25 16.56
N PHE A 217 16.59 24.51 16.21
CA PHE A 217 16.80 25.03 14.85
C PHE A 217 18.28 25.05 14.45
N CYS A 218 19.17 25.29 15.40
CA CYS A 218 20.61 25.34 15.20
C CYS A 218 21.32 23.98 15.34
N SER A 219 20.55 22.89 15.46
CA SER A 219 21.11 21.53 15.50
C SER A 219 21.93 21.26 14.22
N LYS A 220 23.19 20.83 14.40
CA LYS A 220 24.17 20.61 13.32
C LYS A 220 24.58 21.86 12.52
N LEU A 221 24.21 23.07 12.93
CA LEU A 221 24.72 24.31 12.34
C LEU A 221 25.94 24.85 13.09
N ILE A 222 25.96 24.67 14.42
CA ILE A 222 27.00 25.23 15.28
C ILE A 222 28.13 24.21 15.46
N LYS A 223 29.34 24.56 15.02
CA LYS A 223 30.55 23.75 15.26
C LYS A 223 31.32 24.26 16.48
N CYS A 224 31.88 23.32 17.25
CA CYS A 224 32.78 23.62 18.34
C CYS A 224 34.13 24.09 17.79
N PRO A 225 34.65 25.26 18.21
CA PRO A 225 35.92 25.80 17.69
C PRO A 225 37.12 24.94 18.11
N ILE A 226 37.02 24.20 19.22
CA ILE A 226 38.13 23.41 19.76
C ILE A 226 38.21 22.02 19.13
N CYS A 227 37.08 21.30 19.01
CA CYS A 227 37.08 19.89 18.57
C CYS A 227 36.35 19.63 17.25
N GLY A 228 35.89 20.70 16.58
CA GLY A 228 35.18 20.65 15.30
C GLY A 228 33.82 19.95 15.32
N SER A 229 33.39 19.45 16.48
CA SER A 229 32.14 18.67 16.61
C SER A 229 30.93 19.58 16.74
N PHE A 230 29.77 19.13 16.27
CA PHE A 230 28.56 19.93 16.37
C PHE A 230 28.08 20.09 17.82
N HIS A 231 27.54 21.26 18.14
CA HIS A 231 26.78 21.44 19.36
C HIS A 231 25.43 20.71 19.25
N VAL A 232 24.98 20.18 20.38
CA VAL A 232 23.72 19.45 20.52
C VAL A 232 22.83 20.16 21.52
N GLY A 233 21.52 20.20 21.25
CA GLY A 233 20.53 20.78 22.16
C GLY A 233 20.27 19.86 23.36
N SER A 234 20.21 20.43 24.55
CA SER A 234 19.82 19.75 25.80
C SER A 234 18.37 20.06 26.15
N ALA A 235 17.53 19.03 26.25
CA ALA A 235 16.16 19.16 26.72
C ALA A 235 16.07 19.64 28.17
N THR A 236 17.04 19.27 29.01
CA THR A 236 17.01 19.55 30.45
C THR A 236 17.22 21.04 30.75
N ASN A 237 18.17 21.68 30.05
CA ASN A 237 18.58 23.06 30.35
C ASN A 237 18.30 24.02 29.20
N ASN A 238 17.60 23.56 28.16
CA ASN A 238 17.30 24.27 26.91
C ASN A 238 18.50 25.05 26.33
N LYS A 239 19.65 24.37 26.23
CA LYS A 239 20.93 24.95 25.82
C LYS A 239 21.62 24.09 24.78
N TYR A 240 22.34 24.72 23.87
CA TYR A 240 23.32 24.08 23.01
C TYR A 240 24.65 23.92 23.75
N TYR A 241 25.25 22.74 23.64
CA TYR A 241 26.57 22.46 24.20
C TYR A 241 27.36 21.52 23.28
N CYS A 242 28.68 21.54 23.38
CA CYS A 242 29.52 20.63 22.61
C CYS A 242 29.33 19.19 23.08
N TYR A 243 28.87 18.28 22.22
CA TYR A 243 28.64 16.87 22.57
C TYR A 243 29.89 16.23 23.21
N LYS A 244 31.07 16.46 22.62
CA LYS A 244 32.36 15.93 23.11
C LYS A 244 32.79 16.48 24.48
N SER A 245 32.18 17.55 25.00
CA SER A 245 32.51 18.06 26.33
C SER A 245 31.70 17.42 27.46
N LYS A 246 30.72 16.56 27.13
CA LYS A 246 29.94 15.78 28.11
C LYS A 246 30.11 14.27 27.97
N ILE A 247 31.05 13.82 27.14
CA ILE A 247 31.35 12.39 27.00
C ILE A 247 32.00 11.84 28.28
N ASN A 248 31.73 10.57 28.57
CA ASN A 248 32.44 9.81 29.58
C ASN A 248 33.64 9.12 28.93
N GLU A 249 34.85 9.62 29.20
CA GLU A 249 36.10 9.13 28.60
C GLU A 249 36.31 7.64 28.85
N LYS A 250 35.96 7.14 30.05
CA LYS A 250 36.13 5.73 30.44
C LYS A 250 35.27 4.78 29.61
N ILE A 251 34.11 5.23 29.14
CA ILE A 251 33.16 4.42 28.36
C ILE A 251 33.45 4.48 26.86
N ILE A 252 33.78 5.67 26.36
CA ILE A 252 33.90 5.94 24.92
C ILE A 252 35.35 5.77 24.42
N GLY A 253 36.33 5.74 25.31
CA GLY A 253 37.76 5.60 24.96
C GLY A 253 38.31 6.79 24.18
N ARG A 254 37.70 7.98 24.32
CA ARG A 254 38.11 9.21 23.62
C ARG A 254 38.22 10.37 24.61
N LYS A 255 39.22 11.23 24.41
CA LYS A 255 39.46 12.42 25.23
C LYS A 255 38.31 13.43 25.11
N LYS A 256 37.84 13.91 26.25
CA LYS A 256 36.80 14.92 26.42
C LYS A 256 37.28 16.26 25.89
N CYS A 257 36.40 16.96 25.19
CA CYS A 257 36.68 18.32 24.74
C CYS A 257 36.67 19.28 25.92
N SER A 258 37.65 20.18 25.97
CA SER A 258 37.75 21.26 26.96
C SER A 258 36.70 22.36 26.79
N ASN A 259 35.97 22.39 25.67
CA ASN A 259 34.95 23.41 25.44
C ASN A 259 33.69 23.18 26.29
N ASN A 260 33.59 23.88 27.41
CA ASN A 260 32.41 23.86 28.28
C ASN A 260 31.43 25.02 28.01
N GLN A 261 31.59 25.76 26.91
CA GLN A 261 30.65 26.81 26.54
C GLN A 261 29.26 26.24 26.26
N THR A 262 28.25 26.92 26.76
CA THR A 262 26.84 26.61 26.50
C THR A 262 26.14 27.84 25.99
N ILE A 263 25.31 27.68 24.97
CA ILE A 263 24.55 28.77 24.35
C ILE A 263 23.07 28.53 24.63
N ASP A 264 22.36 29.55 25.06
CA ASP A 264 20.92 29.45 25.28
C ASP A 264 20.18 29.23 23.96
N ALA A 265 19.35 28.17 23.91
CA ALA A 265 18.68 27.79 22.68
C ALA A 265 17.64 28.84 22.26
N ASN A 266 16.97 29.50 23.21
CA ASN A 266 15.90 30.45 22.90
C ASN A 266 16.44 31.66 22.14
N TYR A 267 17.54 32.25 22.61
CA TYR A 267 18.15 33.40 21.94
C TYR A 267 18.68 33.04 20.56
N LEU A 268 19.42 31.93 20.47
CA LEU A 268 20.05 31.56 19.21
C LEU A 268 19.03 31.09 18.17
N ASP A 269 18.08 30.24 18.56
CA ASP A 269 17.03 29.76 17.66
C ASP A 269 16.12 30.91 17.22
N SER A 270 15.83 31.90 18.08
CA SER A 270 15.06 33.09 17.69
C SER A 270 15.76 33.93 16.63
N ILE A 271 17.08 34.14 16.76
CA ILE A 271 17.88 34.89 15.78
C ILE A 271 17.92 34.15 14.43
N VAL A 272 18.16 32.84 14.47
CA VAL A 272 18.22 32.02 13.26
C VAL A 272 16.85 31.92 12.60
N TRP A 273 15.78 31.78 13.39
CA TRP A 273 14.41 31.79 12.89
C TRP A 273 14.09 33.09 12.18
N ASN A 274 14.40 34.23 12.80
CA ASN A 274 14.14 35.54 12.19
C ASN A 274 14.92 35.71 10.87
N SER A 275 16.18 35.29 10.85
CA SER A 275 17.01 35.35 9.63
C SER A 275 16.47 34.44 8.53
N ALA A 276 16.07 33.21 8.88
CA ALA A 276 15.49 32.25 7.95
C ALA A 276 14.12 32.73 7.42
N PHE A 277 13.30 33.32 8.29
CA PHE A 277 12.02 33.91 7.93
C PHE A 277 12.17 35.04 6.91
N MET A 278 13.13 35.94 7.13
CA MET A 278 13.44 37.01 6.19
C MET A 278 13.91 36.47 4.84
N TYR A 279 14.82 35.49 4.85
CA TYR A 279 15.28 34.86 3.61
C TYR A 279 14.16 34.15 2.85
N ASN A 280 13.31 33.40 3.56
CA ASN A 280 12.17 32.71 2.98
C ASN A 280 11.16 33.70 2.40
N THR A 281 10.92 34.84 3.07
CA THR A 281 10.02 35.88 2.57
C THR A 281 10.51 36.44 1.23
N VAL A 282 11.80 36.72 1.11
CA VAL A 282 12.41 37.18 -0.15
C VAL A 282 12.36 36.09 -1.22
N TYR A 283 12.66 34.84 -0.87
CA TYR A 283 12.61 33.71 -1.79
C TYR A 283 11.18 33.47 -2.33
N MET A 284 10.17 33.43 -1.45
CA MET A 284 8.76 33.29 -1.83
C MET A 284 8.30 34.45 -2.71
N TYR A 285 8.73 35.68 -2.43
CA TYR A 285 8.41 36.84 -3.26
C TYR A 285 9.05 36.77 -4.66
N LYS A 286 10.25 36.19 -4.77
CA LYS A 286 10.89 35.96 -6.07
C LYS A 286 10.20 34.84 -6.85
N GLN A 287 9.90 33.73 -6.18
CA GLN A 287 9.23 32.58 -6.79
C GLN A 287 7.82 32.95 -7.28
N THR A 288 7.07 33.75 -6.50
CA THR A 288 5.76 34.24 -6.94
C THR A 288 5.85 35.12 -8.19
N LYS A 289 6.92 35.92 -8.39
CA LYS A 289 7.09 36.67 -9.63
C LYS A 289 7.34 35.76 -10.84
N GLU A 290 8.21 34.76 -10.68
CA GLU A 290 8.51 33.78 -11.73
C GLU A 290 7.26 32.95 -12.08
N ASP A 291 6.51 32.50 -11.07
CA ASP A 291 5.25 31.77 -11.23
C ASP A 291 4.18 32.63 -11.92
N ILE A 292 4.03 33.90 -11.53
CA ILE A 292 3.12 34.84 -12.20
C ILE A 292 3.47 34.99 -13.68
N GLU A 293 4.76 35.07 -14.02
CA GLU A 293 5.19 35.18 -15.41
C GLU A 293 4.93 33.91 -16.21
N MET A 294 5.16 32.74 -15.60
CA MET A 294 4.83 31.44 -16.18
C MET A 294 3.33 31.30 -16.45
N TYR A 295 2.49 31.57 -15.45
CA TYR A 295 1.03 31.50 -15.60
C TYR A 295 0.51 32.51 -16.63
N LYS A 296 1.10 33.70 -16.72
CA LYS A 296 0.77 34.67 -17.80
C LYS A 296 1.05 34.09 -19.18
N LYS A 297 2.19 33.43 -19.40
CA LYS A 297 2.53 32.77 -20.67
C LYS A 297 1.55 31.63 -20.97
N GLU A 298 1.17 30.87 -19.96
CA GLU A 298 0.22 29.76 -20.10
C GLU A 298 -1.19 30.24 -20.46
N ILE A 299 -1.68 31.32 -19.84
CA ILE A 299 -2.95 31.97 -20.19
C ILE A 299 -2.95 32.44 -21.65
N VAL A 300 -1.86 33.04 -22.12
CA VAL A 300 -1.74 33.47 -23.53
C VAL A 300 -1.84 32.28 -24.48
N LEU A 301 -1.12 31.19 -24.19
CA LEU A 301 -1.16 29.97 -24.99
C LEU A 301 -2.56 29.33 -25.00
N LEU A 302 -3.20 29.24 -23.84
CA LEU A 302 -4.56 28.69 -23.72
C LEU A 302 -5.58 29.54 -24.50
N ASN A 303 -5.47 30.87 -24.45
CA ASN A 303 -6.34 31.75 -25.22
C ASN A 303 -6.15 31.58 -26.74
N GLN A 304 -4.92 31.32 -27.22
CA GLN A 304 -4.69 30.99 -28.63
C GLN A 304 -5.34 29.65 -29.01
N LYS A 305 -5.23 28.64 -28.13
CA LYS A 305 -5.89 27.34 -28.33
C LYS A 305 -7.41 27.49 -28.37
N ILE A 306 -8.00 28.26 -27.45
CA ILE A 306 -9.44 28.56 -27.44
C ILE A 306 -9.86 29.20 -28.77
N LYS A 307 -9.16 30.24 -29.24
CA LYS A 307 -9.45 30.87 -30.54
C LYS A 307 -9.39 29.89 -31.71
N SER A 308 -8.44 28.95 -31.71
CA SER A 308 -8.35 27.94 -32.77
C SER A 308 -9.51 26.95 -32.72
N VAL A 309 -9.94 26.55 -31.53
CA VAL A 309 -11.09 25.66 -31.32
C VAL A 309 -12.38 26.36 -31.70
N ASP A 310 -12.57 27.63 -31.31
CA ASP A 310 -13.72 28.44 -31.71
C ASP A 310 -13.84 28.56 -33.23
N LYS A 311 -12.70 28.73 -33.94
CA LYS A 311 -12.68 28.71 -35.41
C LYS A 311 -13.15 27.36 -35.97
N ASN A 312 -12.72 26.25 -35.37
CA ASN A 312 -13.14 24.91 -35.78
C ASN A 312 -14.63 24.68 -35.51
N ILE A 313 -15.13 25.11 -34.35
CA ILE A 313 -16.54 25.07 -33.98
C ILE A 313 -17.37 25.86 -35.02
N ASN A 314 -16.95 27.08 -35.35
CA ASN A 314 -17.63 27.91 -36.35
C ASN A 314 -17.63 27.26 -37.75
N ASN A 315 -16.52 26.65 -38.15
CA ASN A 315 -16.44 25.91 -39.42
C ASN A 315 -17.40 24.71 -39.46
N ILE A 316 -17.49 23.96 -38.36
CA ILE A 316 -18.43 22.82 -38.24
C ILE A 316 -19.87 23.33 -38.27
N HIS A 317 -20.18 24.41 -37.55
CA HIS A 317 -21.51 25.03 -37.60
C HIS A 317 -21.88 25.46 -39.02
N ALA A 318 -20.97 26.11 -39.76
CA ALA A 318 -21.20 26.49 -41.15
C ALA A 318 -21.34 25.28 -42.10
N GLN A 319 -20.76 24.12 -41.76
CA GLN A 319 -20.98 22.88 -42.52
C GLN A 319 -22.37 22.28 -42.22
N ILE A 320 -22.79 22.31 -40.95
CA ILE A 320 -24.13 21.88 -40.54
C ILE A 320 -25.19 22.74 -41.22
N GLU A 321 -25.07 24.07 -41.20
CA GLU A 321 -26.01 24.99 -41.87
C GLU A 321 -26.13 24.69 -43.37
N ARG A 322 -25.00 24.46 -44.06
CA ARG A 322 -24.99 24.07 -45.47
C ARG A 322 -25.67 22.72 -45.72
N ALA A 323 -25.45 21.74 -44.84
CA ALA A 323 -26.10 20.43 -44.94
C ALA A 323 -27.62 20.55 -44.73
N ASP A 324 -28.04 21.36 -43.77
CA ASP A 324 -29.44 21.64 -43.48
C ASP A 324 -30.13 22.36 -44.65
N GLU A 325 -29.49 23.35 -45.26
CA GLU A 325 -30.01 24.02 -46.46
C GLU A 325 -30.24 23.03 -47.62
N VAL A 326 -29.30 22.10 -47.85
CA VAL A 326 -29.45 21.05 -48.87
C VAL A 326 -30.61 20.11 -48.53
N TYR A 327 -30.77 19.76 -47.24
CA TYR A 327 -31.85 18.89 -46.78
C TYR A 327 -33.23 19.55 -46.93
N ILE A 328 -33.32 20.85 -46.65
CA ILE A 328 -34.53 21.67 -46.83
C ILE A 328 -34.86 21.83 -48.32
N ARG A 329 -33.87 22.09 -49.19
CA ARG A 329 -34.07 22.20 -50.66
C ARG A 329 -34.57 20.91 -51.31
N LYS A 330 -34.24 19.73 -50.77
CA LYS A 330 -34.78 18.43 -51.24
C LYS A 330 -36.26 18.18 -50.83
N GLY A 331 -36.98 19.20 -50.38
CA GLY A 331 -38.44 19.18 -50.22
C GLY A 331 -38.97 18.61 -48.90
N LYS A 332 -38.12 18.45 -47.87
CA LYS A 332 -38.52 17.89 -46.56
C LYS A 332 -38.57 18.95 -45.43
N LYS A 333 -38.97 20.18 -45.75
CA LYS A 333 -38.94 21.33 -44.83
C LYS A 333 -39.82 21.12 -43.58
N GLU A 334 -41.03 20.59 -43.71
CA GLU A 334 -41.93 20.36 -42.57
C GLU A 334 -41.43 19.33 -41.56
N LYS A 335 -40.74 18.27 -42.01
CA LYS A 335 -40.14 17.27 -41.11
C LYS A 335 -38.97 17.88 -40.33
N TYR A 336 -38.17 18.71 -40.98
CA TYR A 336 -37.05 19.41 -40.36
C TYR A 336 -37.54 20.41 -39.29
N ASP A 337 -38.51 21.26 -39.61
CA ASP A 337 -39.03 22.28 -38.68
C ASP A 337 -39.64 21.65 -37.41
N ASN A 338 -40.29 20.48 -37.55
CA ASN A 338 -40.83 19.73 -36.41
C ASN A 338 -39.76 19.11 -35.53
N GLU A 339 -38.68 18.56 -36.10
CA GLU A 339 -37.56 18.04 -35.31
C GLU A 339 -36.79 19.16 -34.61
N VAL A 340 -36.50 20.27 -35.29
CA VAL A 340 -35.82 21.44 -34.69
C VAL A 340 -36.63 22.00 -33.51
N LYS A 341 -37.97 22.12 -33.64
CA LYS A 341 -38.84 22.50 -32.52
C LYS A 341 -38.75 21.51 -31.36
N LYS A 342 -38.75 20.20 -31.63
CA LYS A 342 -38.62 19.15 -30.61
C LYS A 342 -37.28 19.24 -29.86
N TYR A 343 -36.17 19.38 -30.58
CA TYR A 343 -34.84 19.55 -29.96
C TYR A 343 -34.70 20.88 -29.21
N GLY A 344 -35.32 21.96 -29.68
CA GLY A 344 -35.37 23.25 -28.99
C GLY A 344 -36.06 23.15 -27.62
N ILE A 345 -37.17 22.41 -27.54
CA ILE A 345 -37.87 22.12 -26.28
C ILE A 345 -36.97 21.30 -25.34
N VAL A 346 -36.27 20.27 -25.84
CA VAL A 346 -35.35 19.46 -25.02
C VAL A 346 -34.20 20.30 -24.47
N LYS A 347 -33.59 21.19 -25.27
CA LYS A 347 -32.56 22.12 -24.80
C LYS A 347 -33.07 23.08 -23.73
N LEU A 348 -34.29 23.59 -23.87
CA LEU A 348 -34.93 24.45 -22.86
C LEU A 348 -35.16 23.70 -21.55
N ILE A 349 -35.68 22.47 -21.61
CA ILE A 349 -35.87 21.61 -20.43
C ILE A 349 -34.54 21.34 -19.74
N TRP A 350 -33.48 21.03 -20.50
CA TRP A 350 -32.17 20.71 -19.94
C TRP A 350 -31.50 21.95 -19.32
N LYS A 351 -31.65 23.13 -19.95
CA LYS A 351 -31.19 24.40 -19.38
C LYS A 351 -31.93 24.75 -18.09
N TYR A 352 -33.24 24.49 -18.05
CA TYR A 352 -34.06 24.67 -16.84
C TYR A 352 -33.62 23.70 -15.72
N TYR A 353 -33.38 22.42 -16.06
CA TYR A 353 -32.89 21.40 -15.12
C TYR A 353 -31.51 21.75 -14.54
N LEU A 354 -30.57 22.22 -15.37
CA LEU A 354 -29.24 22.66 -14.92
C LEU A 354 -29.29 23.93 -14.07
N CYS A 355 -30.22 24.85 -14.36
CA CYS A 355 -30.49 26.01 -13.50
C CYS A 355 -31.04 25.57 -12.13
N LEU A 356 -31.98 24.61 -12.09
CA LEU A 356 -32.52 24.07 -10.84
C LEU A 356 -31.44 23.37 -10.00
N GLN A 357 -30.53 22.60 -10.60
CA GLN A 357 -29.41 21.99 -9.87
C GLN A 357 -28.45 23.02 -9.25
N LYS A 358 -28.23 24.17 -9.90
CA LYS A 358 -27.37 25.23 -9.35
C LYS A 358 -28.03 26.06 -8.25
N VAL A 359 -29.36 26.18 -8.25
CA VAL A 359 -30.11 26.99 -7.28
C VAL A 359 -30.51 26.19 -6.03
N MET A 360 -30.67 24.86 -6.15
CA MET A 360 -31.20 24.04 -5.05
C MET A 360 -30.16 23.34 -4.16
N ASN A 361 -28.87 23.40 -4.50
CA ASN A 361 -27.81 22.73 -3.73
C ASN A 361 -27.02 23.74 -2.89
N CYS A 362 -27.05 23.58 -1.56
CA CYS A 362 -26.13 24.29 -0.67
C CYS A 362 -24.67 23.95 -1.06
N PRO A 363 -23.80 24.93 -1.41
CA PRO A 363 -22.41 24.68 -1.83
C PRO A 363 -21.54 24.00 -0.77
N ARG A 364 -22.00 23.94 0.48
CA ARG A 364 -21.26 23.37 1.61
C ARG A 364 -21.65 21.93 1.95
N CYS A 365 -22.90 21.52 1.75
CA CYS A 365 -23.38 20.20 2.17
C CYS A 365 -24.33 19.47 1.19
N GLY A 366 -24.78 20.10 0.11
CA GLY A 366 -25.55 19.45 -0.95
C GLY A 366 -26.99 19.06 -0.61
N SER A 367 -27.58 19.55 0.48
CA SER A 367 -28.99 19.29 0.81
C SER A 367 -29.98 20.14 0.00
N LEU A 368 -31.11 19.54 -0.37
CA LEU A 368 -32.25 20.14 -1.05
C LEU A 368 -33.16 20.84 -0.02
N ASN A 369 -33.14 22.17 0.05
CA ASN A 369 -34.09 22.92 0.87
C ASN A 369 -35.39 23.19 0.10
N TYR A 370 -36.47 22.48 0.45
CA TYR A 370 -37.84 22.83 0.01
C TYR A 370 -38.77 22.93 1.22
N ARG A 371 -39.51 24.04 1.35
CA ARG A 371 -40.76 24.10 2.13
C ARG A 371 -41.86 24.65 1.23
N LYS A 372 -43.07 24.10 1.41
CA LYS A 372 -44.18 24.10 0.45
C LYS A 372 -44.96 25.42 0.32
N ASP A 373 -44.66 26.44 1.11
CA ASP A 373 -45.51 27.63 1.18
C ASP A 373 -44.71 28.92 0.93
N GLY A 374 -44.80 29.43 -0.31
CA GLY A 374 -44.68 30.85 -0.65
C GLY A 374 -43.28 31.50 -0.61
N PHE A 375 -42.98 32.29 -1.63
CA PHE A 375 -41.85 33.23 -1.66
C PHE A 375 -41.82 34.10 -0.40
N VAL A 376 -40.77 33.98 0.42
CA VAL A 376 -40.55 34.92 1.54
C VAL A 376 -39.55 35.99 1.12
N ASN A 377 -40.06 37.20 0.91
CA ASN A 377 -39.31 38.45 0.98
C ASN A 377 -38.87 38.68 2.44
N SER A 378 -37.69 38.19 2.87
CA SER A 378 -36.87 38.84 3.90
C SER A 378 -35.57 38.06 4.16
N ARG A 379 -34.51 38.81 4.46
CA ARG A 379 -33.16 38.31 4.79
C ARG A 379 -33.20 37.37 6.02
N GLN A 380 -32.81 36.10 5.85
CA GLN A 380 -32.34 35.27 6.96
C GLN A 380 -30.94 34.73 6.68
N ARG A 381 -30.04 34.97 7.65
CA ARG A 381 -28.71 34.37 7.77
C ARG A 381 -28.90 32.87 8.01
N TYR A 382 -28.24 32.02 7.22
CA TYR A 382 -28.23 30.58 7.47
C TYR A 382 -26.98 30.19 8.26
N GLU A 383 -27.17 29.68 9.48
CA GLU A 383 -26.21 28.80 10.13
C GLU A 383 -26.29 27.41 9.48
N CYS A 384 -25.17 26.96 8.92
CA CYS A 384 -24.98 25.58 8.53
C CYS A 384 -24.50 24.82 9.79
N LYS A 385 -25.25 23.80 10.23
CA LYS A 385 -24.67 22.77 11.10
C LYS A 385 -23.81 21.82 10.27
#